data_AF-A0A562ZIM5-F1
#
_entry.id   AF-A0A562ZIM5-F1
#
_cell.length_a   1.000
_cell.length_b   1.000
_cell.length_c   1.000
_cell.angle_alpha   90.00
_cell.angle_beta   90.00
_cell.angle_gamma   90.00
#
_symmetry.space_group_name_H-M   'P 1'
#
loop_
_entity.id
_entity.type
_entity.pdbx_description
1 polymer ?
#
loop_
_entity_poly.entity_id
_entity_poly.type
_entity_poly.pdbx_seq_one_letter_code
_entity_poly.pdbx_strand_id
1 'polypeptide(L)' 'MVFRSVRPSPLLTPVVSAMLALALWALAPFLLGRDFRTSELLLVAALAVPLLEWARRRWLRREREAIESLRDSALW' A
#
# COMPACT_ATOMS: atom_id res chain seq x y z
N MET A 1 -7.87 0.18 27.33
CA MET A 1 -7.44 0.34 25.92
C MET A 1 -5.94 0.54 25.88
N VAL A 2 -5.16 -0.51 25.60
CA VAL A 2 -3.71 -0.39 25.43
C VAL A 2 -3.46 0.09 24.01
N PHE A 3 -3.24 1.39 23.82
CA PHE A 3 -2.70 1.93 22.58
C PHE A 3 -1.30 1.35 22.42
N ARG A 4 -1.19 0.24 21.70
CA ARG A 4 0.09 -0.29 21.23
C ARG A 4 0.61 0.76 20.26
N SER A 5 1.42 1.68 20.75
CA SER A 5 2.08 2.70 19.96
C SER A 5 2.92 1.97 18.93
N VAL A 6 2.39 1.88 17.70
CA VAL A 6 3.15 1.47 16.54
C VAL A 6 4.16 2.61 16.35
N ARG A 7 5.29 2.55 17.05
CA ARG A 7 6.40 3.46 16.79
C ARG A 7 6.76 3.22 15.33
N PRO A 8 6.54 4.18 14.43
CA PRO A 8 6.98 4.00 13.05
C PRO A 8 8.48 3.77 13.14
N SER A 9 8.95 2.63 12.62
CA SER A 9 10.38 2.36 12.60
C SER A 9 11.06 3.56 11.93
N PRO A 10 12.18 4.09 12.45
CA PRO A 10 12.83 5.27 11.88
C PRO A 10 13.21 5.09 10.39
N LEU A 11 13.25 3.85 9.91
CA LEU A 11 13.49 3.46 8.53
C LEU A 11 12.23 3.50 7.64
N LEU A 12 11.02 3.54 8.21
CA LEU A 12 9.77 3.60 7.44
C LEU A 12 9.58 4.97 6.79
N THR A 13 9.93 6.05 7.49
CA THR A 13 9.79 7.43 7.00
C THR A 13 10.53 7.66 5.69
N PRO A 14 11.84 7.38 5.56
CA PRO A 14 12.55 7.59 4.29
C PRO A 14 12.03 6.68 3.18
N VAL A 15 11.63 5.45 3.48
CA VAL A 15 11.06 4.52 2.50
C VAL A 15 9.73 5.04 1.95
N VAL A 16 8.84 5.51 2.83
CA VAL A 16 7.56 6.09 2.41
C VAL A 16 7.77 7.36 1.59
N SER A 17 8.67 8.26 2.01
CA SER A 17 9.01 9.47 1.24
C SER A 17 9.57 9.13 -0.14
N ALA A 18 10.45 8.13 -0.25
CA ALA A 18 10.99 7.68 -1.53
C ALA A 18 9.90 7.07 -2.42
N MET A 19 9.00 6.24 -1.88
CA MET A 19 7.86 5.71 -2.63
C MET A 19 6.94 6.82 -3.14
N LEU A 20 6.67 7.85 -2.31
CA LEU A 20 5.83 8.98 -2.70
C LEU A 20 6.47 9.80 -3.83
N ALA A 21 7.77 10.08 -3.72
CA ALA A 21 8.52 10.78 -4.74
C ALA A 21 8.54 10.00 -6.07
N LEU A 22 8.75 8.69 -6.02
CA LEU A 22 8.70 7.83 -7.21
C LEU A 22 7.30 7.79 -7.84
N ALA A 23 6.24 7.74 -7.02
CA ALA A 23 4.87 7.76 -7.51
C ALA A 23 4.54 9.10 -8.22
N LEU A 24 4.97 10.23 -7.66
CA LEU A 24 4.85 11.55 -8.29
C LEU A 24 5.63 11.62 -9.60
N TRP A 25 6.84 11.06 -9.62
CA TRP A 25 7.70 11.04 -10.81
C TRP A 25 7.09 10.19 -11.93
N ALA A 26 6.48 9.05 -11.57
CA ALA A 26 5.76 8.19 -12.50
C ALA A 26 4.47 8.84 -13.05
N LEU A 27 3.87 9.78 -12.31
CA LEU A 27 2.68 10.53 -12.75
C LEU A 27 3.01 11.69 -13.70
N ALA A 28 4.25 12.19 -13.68
CA ALA A 28 4.72 13.28 -14.54
C ALA A 28 4.47 13.06 -16.05
N PRO A 29 4.79 11.90 -16.67
CA PRO A 29 4.50 11.67 -18.08
C PRO A 29 3.01 11.80 -18.42
N PHE A 30 2.13 11.32 -17.54
CA PHE A 30 0.68 11.41 -17.73
C PHE A 30 0.19 12.87 -17.70
N LEU A 31 0.69 13.68 -16.77
CA LEU A 31 0.35 15.10 -16.67
C LEU A 31 0.92 15.95 -17.82
N LEU A 32 2.10 15.58 -18.31
CA LEU A 32 2.78 16.28 -19.40
C LEU A 32 2.34 15.83 -20.79
N GLY A 33 1.46 14.82 -20.90
CA GLY A 33 0.99 14.29 -22.17
C GLY A 33 2.10 13.69 -23.04
N ARG A 34 3.19 13.21 -22.42
CA ARG A 34 4.34 12.62 -23.13
C ARG A 34 4.34 11.11 -23.03
N ASP A 35 5.07 10.47 -23.94
CA ASP A 35 5.26 9.03 -23.92
C ASP A 35 6.00 8.57 -22.66
N PHE A 36 5.58 7.40 -22.17
CA PHE A 36 6.21 6.70 -21.06
C PHE A 36 7.53 6.08 -21.52
N ARG A 37 8.60 6.37 -20.79
CA ARG A 37 9.89 5.72 -21.02
C ARG A 37 9.90 4.32 -20.39
N THR A 38 10.71 3.41 -20.94
CA THR A 38 10.88 2.06 -20.39
C THR A 38 11.31 2.07 -18.91
N SER A 39 12.13 3.05 -18.51
CA SER A 39 12.54 3.25 -17.11
C SER A 39 11.37 3.61 -16.19
N GLU A 40 10.38 4.36 -16.67
CA GLU A 40 9.19 4.75 -15.90
C GLU A 40 8.24 3.57 -15.75
N LEU A 41 8.09 2.76 -16.79
CA LEU A 41 7.33 1.50 -16.72
C LEU A 41 7.92 0.55 -15.69
N LEU A 42 9.25 0.40 -15.64
CA LEU A 42 9.93 -0.42 -14.65
C LEU A 42 9.71 0.11 -13.22
N LEU A 43 9.75 1.44 -13.03
CA LEU A 43 9.46 2.05 -11.73
C LEU A 43 8.01 1.81 -11.28
N VAL A 44 7.05 1.95 -12.19
CA VAL A 44 5.64 1.66 -11.91
C VAL A 44 5.46 0.19 -11.54
N ALA A 45 6.07 -0.73 -12.29
CA ALA A 45 6.02 -2.16 -11.99
C ALA A 45 6.63 -2.47 -10.60
N ALA A 46 7.78 -1.88 -10.29
CA ALA A 46 8.45 -2.04 -9.00
C ALA A 46 7.61 -1.49 -7.83
N LEU A 47 6.85 -0.40 -8.03
CA LEU A 47 5.93 0.15 -7.03
C LEU A 47 4.63 -0.65 -6.91
N ALA A 48 4.15 -1.25 -8.00
CA ALA A 48 2.90 -1.99 -8.01
C ALA A 48 2.95 -3.24 -7.12
N VAL A 49 4.08 -3.97 -7.12
CA VAL A 49 4.27 -5.19 -6.31
C VAL A 49 4.05 -4.96 -4.81
N PRO A 50 4.76 -4.04 -4.13
CA PRO A 50 4.55 -3.79 -2.70
C PRO A 50 3.15 -3.21 -2.41
N LEU A 51 2.59 -2.43 -3.34
CA LEU A 51 1.23 -1.90 -3.18
C LEU A 51 0.19 -3.02 -3.21
N LEU A 52 0.33 -3.98 -4.13
CA LEU A 52 -0.55 -5.13 -4.26
C LEU A 52 -0.45 -6.06 -3.04
N GLU A 53 0.78 -6.32 -2.58
CA GLU A 53 1.02 -7.11 -1.37
C GLU A 53 0.42 -6.44 -0.13
N TRP A 54 0.54 -5.11 -0.01
CA TRP A 54 -0.10 -4.35 1.06
C TRP A 54 -1.63 -4.41 0.95
N ALA A 55 -2.19 -4.25 -0.25
CA ALA A 55 -3.62 -4.34 -0.49
C ALA A 55 -4.17 -5.73 -0.15
N ARG A 56 -3.47 -6.80 -0.55
CA ARG A 56 -3.80 -8.19 -0.21
C ARG A 56 -3.84 -8.40 1.29
N ARG A 57 -2.83 -7.93 2.04
CA ARG A 57 -2.81 -8.00 3.50
C ARG A 57 -3.94 -7.21 4.15
N ARG A 58 -4.32 -6.06 3.58
CA ARG A 58 -5.47 -5.28 4.05
C ARG A 58 -6.78 -6.01 3.81
N TRP A 59 -6.94 -6.63 2.65
CA TRP A 59 -8.13 -7.39 2.29
C TRP A 59 -8.31 -8.62 3.19
N LEU A 60 -7.24 -9.40 3.38
CA LEU A 60 -7.23 -10.55 4.29
C LEU A 60 -7.56 -10.19 5.74
N ARG A 61 -7.17 -8.99 6.19
CA ARG A 61 -7.56 -8.49 7.52
C ARG A 61 -9.07 -8.25 7.63
N ARG A 62 -9.67 -7.64 6.60
CA ARG A 62 -11.12 -7.41 6.54
C ARG A 62 -11.92 -8.71 6.45
N GLU A 63 -11.44 -9.69 5.69
CA GLU A 63 -12.06 -11.00 5.61
C GLU A 63 -12.06 -11.72 6.96
N ARG A 64 -10.95 -11.64 7.71
CA ARG A 64 -10.89 -12.20 9.07
C ARG A 64 -11.89 -11.53 9.99
N GLU A 65 -11.95 -10.20 9.98
CA GLU A 65 -12.93 -9.43 10.77
C GLU A 65 -14.38 -9.82 10.41
N ALA A 66 -14.67 -10.05 9.13
CA ALA A 66 -16.01 -10.48 8.68
C ALA A 66 -16.36 -11.91 9.14
N ILE A 67 -15.42 -12.85 9.09
CA ILE A 67 -15.62 -14.23 9.56
C ILE A 67 -15.82 -14.26 11.08
N GLU A 68 -15.05 -13.46 11.81
CA GLU A 68 -15.15 -13.36 13.27
C GLU A 68 -16.50 -12.77 13.69
N SER A 69 -16.96 -11.73 12.98
CA SER A 69 -18.31 -11.16 13.10
C SER A 69 -19.41 -12.22 12.86
N LEU A 70 -19.29 -13.02 11.80
CA LEU A 70 -20.29 -14.06 11.49
C LEU A 70 -20.34 -15.14 12.57
N ARG A 71 -19.18 -15.50 13.14
CA ARG A 71 -19.07 -16.46 14.24
C ARG A 71 -19.73 -15.95 15.52
N ASP A 72 -19.48 -14.69 15.88
CA ASP A 72 -20.09 -14.08 17.07
C ASP A 72 -21.61 -13.93 16.91
N SER A 73 -22.11 -13.69 15.70
CA SER A 73 -23.54 -13.63 15.41
C SER A 73 -24.24 -15.00 15.42
N ALA A 74 -23.51 -16.10 15.28
CA ALA A 74 -24.05 -17.46 15.31
C ALA A 74 -24.08 -18.07 16.73
N LEU A 75 -23.42 -17.43 17.70
CA LEU A 75 -23.37 -17.85 19.11
C LEU A 75 -24.42 -17.13 19.99
N TRP A 76 -25.15 -16.16 19.42
CA TRP A 76 -26.29 -15.46 20.01
C TRP A 76 -27.59 -15.87 19.32
#